data_AF-A0A062GBK1-F1
#
_entry.id   AF-A0A062GBK1-F1
#
_cell.length_a   1.000
_cell.length_b   1.000
_cell.length_c   1.000
_cell.angle_alpha   90.00
_cell.angle_beta   90.00
_cell.angle_gamma   90.00
#
_symmetry.space_group_name_H-M   'P 1'
#
loop_
_entity.id
_entity.type
_entity.pdbx_description
1 polymer ?
#
loop_
_entity_poly.entity_id
_entity_poly.type
_entity_poly.pdbx_seq_one_letter_code
_entity_poly.pdbx_strand_id
1 'polypeptide(L)'
;MSYHHLNFEDRTALMLESRKEGFSARKFAELIKRHPSTIYRELKRNSINDVYQARYASDNTFARRRRGHRKLKIDSILWKFIV
;
A
#
# COMPACT_ATOMS: atom_id res chain seq x y z
N MET A 1 15.92 10.61 -1.48
CA MET A 1 15.35 9.29 -1.84
C MET A 1 14.08 9.52 -2.64
N SER A 2 14.01 8.99 -3.86
CA SER A 2 12.75 8.98 -4.60
C SER A 2 11.73 8.09 -3.87
N TYR A 3 10.46 8.49 -3.87
CA TYR A 3 9.41 7.72 -3.23
C TYR A 3 9.06 6.51 -4.11
N HIS A 4 9.53 5.33 -3.69
CA HIS A 4 9.17 4.08 -4.34
C HIS A 4 8.05 3.39 -3.56
N HIS A 5 6.92 3.19 -4.23
CA HIS A 5 5.84 2.35 -3.72
C HIS A 5 6.32 0.90 -3.58
N LEU A 6 5.78 0.18 -2.59
CA LEU A 6 5.90 -1.26 -2.55
C LEU A 6 5.07 -1.84 -3.69
N ASN A 7 5.67 -2.72 -4.49
CA ASN A 7 4.95 -3.44 -5.53
C ASN A 7 4.19 -4.64 -4.90
N PHE A 8 3.55 -5.46 -5.73
CA PHE A 8 2.82 -6.63 -5.23
C PHE A 8 3.75 -7.70 -4.62
N GLU A 9 4.94 -7.88 -5.20
CA GLU A 9 5.96 -8.82 -4.74
C GLU A 9 6.49 -8.43 -3.35
N ASP A 10 6.90 -7.17 -3.16
CA ASP A 10 7.34 -6.58 -1.89
C ASP A 10 6.29 -6.82 -0.79
N ARG A 11 5.01 -6.60 -1.11
CA ARG A 11 3.90 -6.81 -0.18
C ARG A 11 3.68 -8.29 0.13
N THR A 12 3.81 -9.16 -0.87
CA THR A 12 3.66 -10.60 -0.68
C THR A 12 4.79 -11.16 0.18
N ALA A 13 6.03 -10.72 -0.07
CA ALA A 13 7.18 -11.04 0.79
C ALA A 13 6.95 -10.54 2.22
N LEU A 14 6.48 -9.30 2.40
CA LEU A 14 6.18 -8.76 3.73
C LEU A 14 5.12 -9.60 4.46
N MET A 15 4.08 -10.04 3.76
CA MET A 15 3.02 -10.89 4.31
C MET A 15 3.54 -12.26 4.77
N LEU A 16 4.46 -12.86 4.03
CA LEU A 16 5.07 -14.15 4.38
C LEU A 16 6.02 -14.00 5.58
N GLU A 17 6.89 -12.98 5.54
CA GLU A 17 7.87 -12.74 6.61
C GLU A 17 7.21 -12.28 7.91
N SER A 18 6.16 -11.45 7.85
CA SER A 18 5.51 -10.91 9.06
C SER A 18 4.81 -11.96 9.91
N ARG A 19 4.61 -13.18 9.39
CA ARG A 19 4.00 -14.30 10.11
C ARG A 19 5.02 -15.16 10.87
N LYS A 20 6.31 -15.00 10.56
CA LYS A 20 7.37 -15.78 11.20
C LYS A 20 7.66 -15.23 12.58
N GLU A 21 8.02 -16.11 13.50
CA GLU A 21 8.52 -15.72 14.81
C GLU A 21 9.79 -14.87 14.66
N GLY A 22 9.91 -13.82 15.48
CA GLY A 22 11.08 -12.93 15.45
C GLY A 22 11.11 -11.97 14.25
N PHE A 23 9.99 -11.77 13.54
CA PHE A 23 9.92 -10.79 12.46
C PHE A 23 10.35 -9.39 12.92
N SER A 24 11.28 -8.80 12.16
CA SER A 24 11.72 -7.42 12.35
C SER A 24 11.48 -6.60 11.10
N ALA A 25 10.55 -5.65 11.18
CA ALA A 25 10.23 -4.73 10.08
C ALA A 25 11.46 -3.96 9.59
N ARG A 26 12.42 -3.67 10.48
CA ARG A 26 13.68 -3.01 10.13
C ARG A 26 14.57 -3.89 9.28
N LYS A 27 14.84 -5.13 9.73
CA LYS A 27 15.66 -6.09 8.98
C LYS A 27 15.05 -6.40 7.62
N PHE A 28 13.73 -6.56 7.56
CA PHE A 28 13.01 -6.76 6.30
C PHE A 28 13.18 -5.57 5.35
N ALA A 29 13.05 -4.33 5.85
CA ALA A 29 13.22 -3.14 5.04
C ALA A 29 14.63 -3.05 4.43
N GLU A 30 15.66 -3.36 5.22
CA GLU A 30 17.06 -3.42 4.76
C GLU A 30 17.25 -4.47 3.66
N LEU A 31 16.66 -5.66 3.82
CA LEU A 31 16.72 -6.75 2.83
C LEU A 31 16.17 -6.32 1.46
N ILE A 32 15.02 -5.65 1.43
CA ILE A 32 14.40 -5.17 0.18
C ILE A 32 14.87 -3.77 -0.24
N LYS A 33 15.93 -3.25 0.39
CA LYS A 33 16.52 -1.93 0.13
C LYS A 33 15.50 -0.78 0.21
N ARG A 34 14.59 -0.84 1.19
CA ARG A 34 13.60 0.20 1.49
C ARG A 34 13.86 0.83 2.85
N HIS A 35 13.39 2.07 3.00
CA HIS A 35 13.47 2.74 4.30
C HIS A 35 12.54 2.06 5.32
N PRO A 36 12.96 1.82 6.58
CA PRO A 36 12.13 1.16 7.60
C PRO A 36 10.76 1.82 7.80
N SER A 37 10.69 3.15 7.74
CA SER A 37 9.42 3.88 7.85
C SER A 37 8.40 3.53 6.75
N THR A 38 8.84 3.04 5.59
CA THR A 38 7.94 2.55 4.54
C THR A 38 7.22 1.29 5.00
N ILE A 39 7.93 0.33 5.61
CA ILE A 39 7.35 -0.90 6.13
C ILE A 39 6.44 -0.62 7.33
N TYR A 40 6.89 0.21 8.29
CA TYR A 40 6.05 0.59 9.43
C TYR A 40 4.74 1.26 9.00
N ARG A 41 4.78 2.20 8.04
CA ARG A 41 3.56 2.83 7.51
C ARG A 41 2.68 1.84 6.77
N GLU A 42 3.26 0.91 6.02
CA GLU A 42 2.53 -0.10 5.27
C GLU A 42 1.76 -1.04 6.23
N LEU A 43 2.44 -1.56 7.25
CA LEU A 43 1.85 -2.41 8.29
C LEU A 43 0.77 -1.65 9.06
N LYS A 44 1.08 -0.45 9.59
CA LYS A 44 0.12 0.37 10.34
C LYS A 44 -1.16 0.68 9.56
N ARG A 45 -1.09 0.82 8.24
CA ARG A 45 -2.23 1.21 7.40
C ARG A 45 -3.06 0.04 6.88
N ASN A 46 -2.49 -1.16 6.80
CA ASN A 46 -3.11 -2.28 6.09
C ASN A 46 -3.13 -3.59 6.88
N SER A 47 -2.66 -3.61 8.13
CA SER A 47 -2.89 -4.73 9.06
C SER A 47 -4.27 -4.62 9.69
N ILE A 48 -4.95 -5.76 9.84
CA ILE A 48 -6.23 -5.90 10.53
C ILE A 48 -6.03 -6.97 11.61
N ASN A 49 -6.34 -6.64 12.87
CA ASN A 49 -6.10 -7.52 14.02
C ASN A 49 -4.67 -8.08 14.05
N ASP A 50 -3.68 -7.20 13.83
CA ASP A 50 -2.25 -7.52 13.74
C ASP A 50 -1.83 -8.47 12.61
N VAL A 51 -2.76 -8.85 11.72
CA VAL A 51 -2.48 -9.65 10.54
C VAL A 51 -2.35 -8.76 9.31
N TYR A 52 -1.17 -8.79 8.67
CA TYR A 52 -0.95 -8.13 7.39
C TYR A 52 -1.35 -9.04 6.22
N GLN A 53 -2.05 -8.49 5.22
CA GLN A 53 -2.38 -9.20 3.98
C GLN A 53 -2.12 -8.33 2.74
N ALA A 54 -1.32 -8.86 1.81
CA ALA A 54 -0.89 -8.13 0.62
C ALA A 54 -2.05 -7.73 -0.32
N ARG A 55 -3.05 -8.62 -0.46
CA ARG A 55 -4.25 -8.36 -1.28
C ARG A 55 -5.04 -7.18 -0.72
N TYR A 56 -5.36 -7.19 0.57
CA TYR A 56 -6.06 -6.08 1.23
C TYR A 56 -5.29 -4.77 1.16
N ALA A 57 -3.97 -4.80 1.32
CA ALA A 57 -3.15 -3.61 1.16
C ALA A 57 -3.22 -3.01 -0.26
N SER A 58 -3.28 -3.86 -1.27
CA SER A 58 -3.44 -3.47 -2.68
C SER A 58 -4.85 -2.88 -2.91
N ASP A 59 -5.90 -3.58 -2.49
CA ASP A 59 -7.28 -3.13 -2.62
C ASP A 59 -7.53 -1.79 -1.92
N ASN A 60 -7.00 -1.63 -0.70
CA ASN A 60 -7.07 -0.39 0.05
C ASN A 60 -6.34 0.76 -0.65
N THR A 61 -5.23 0.47 -1.32
CA THR A 61 -4.49 1.46 -2.11
C THR A 61 -5.31 1.90 -3.33
N PHE A 62 -5.94 0.97 -4.05
CA PHE A 62 -6.87 1.29 -5.13
C PHE A 62 -8.10 2.07 -4.64
N ALA A 63 -8.70 1.67 -3.52
CA ALA A 63 -9.83 2.38 -2.91
C ALA A 63 -9.45 3.82 -2.53
N ARG A 64 -8.27 4.04 -1.92
CA ARG A 64 -7.79 5.39 -1.59
C ARG A 64 -7.57 6.25 -2.83
N ARG A 65 -7.00 5.69 -3.90
CA ARG A 65 -6.85 6.37 -5.21
C ARG A 65 -8.18 6.71 -5.84
N ARG A 66 -9.18 5.84 -5.71
CA ARG A 66 -10.56 6.10 -6.15
C ARG A 66 -11.23 7.19 -5.32
N ARG A 67 -10.91 7.35 -4.04
CA ARG A 67 -11.49 8.41 -3.19
C ARG A 67 -10.83 9.77 -3.39
N GLY A 68 -9.50 9.83 -3.39
CA GLY A 68 -8.76 11.08 -3.38
C GLY A 68 -8.33 11.51 -4.77
N HIS A 69 -9.09 12.41 -5.39
CA HIS A 69 -8.70 13.44 -6.39
C HIS A 69 -9.95 14.27 -6.74
N ARG A 70 -9.78 15.48 -7.28
CA ARG A 70 -10.88 16.32 -7.80
C ARG A 70 -11.66 15.50 -8.82
N LYS A 71 -12.84 15.00 -8.43
CA LYS A 71 -13.68 14.19 -9.30
C LYS A 71 -14.33 15.08 -10.34
N LEU A 72 -14.48 14.57 -11.55
CA LEU A 72 -15.38 15.18 -12.52
C LEU A 72 -16.76 15.23 -11.87
N LYS A 73 -17.36 16.41 -11.85
CA LYS A 73 -18.78 16.50 -11.50
C LYS A 73 -19.55 15.85 -12.64
N ILE A 74 -20.54 15.03 -12.29
CA ILE A 74 -21.43 14.35 -13.25
C ILE A 74 -22.04 15.35 -14.23
N ASP A 75 -22.29 16.59 -13.80
CA ASP A 75 -22.86 17.65 -14.65
C ASP A 75 -21.83 18.64 -15.20
N SER A 76 -20.53 18.35 -15.08
CA SER A 76 -19.51 19.23 -15.67
C SER A 76 -19.54 19.14 -17.20
N ILE A 77 -19.28 20.25 -17.89
CA ILE A 77 -19.09 20.27 -19.35
C ILE A 77 -18.09 19.21 -19.79
N LEU A 78 -17.03 19.00 -19.00
CA LEU A 78 -15.99 18.01 -19.27
C LEU A 78 -16.51 16.56 -19.24
N TRP A 79 -17.56 16.25 -18.47
CA TRP A 79 -18.20 14.92 -18.46
C TRP A 79 -18.85 14.58 -19.81
N LYS A 80 -19.46 15.57 -20.47
CA LYS A 80 -20.14 15.41 -21.78
C LYS A 80 -19.21 15.03 -22.94
N PHE A 81 -17.90 15.18 -22.77
CA PHE A 81 -16.90 14.89 -23.80
C PHE A 81 -16.12 13.59 -23.58
N ILE A 82 -16.28 12.94 -22.42
CA ILE A 82 -15.46 11.77 -22.00
C ILE A 82 -16.29 10.50 -21.88
N VAL A 83 -17.62 10.62 -21.70
CA VAL A 83 -18.60 9.52 -21.73
C VAL A 83 -19.33 9.55 -23.05
#